data_AF-A0A812DHV6-F1
#
_entry.id   AF-A0A812DHV6-F1
#
_cell.length_a   1.000
_cell.length_b   1.000
_cell.length_c   1.000
_cell.angle_alpha   90.00
_cell.angle_beta   90.00
_cell.angle_gamma   90.00
#
_symmetry.space_group_name_H-M   'P 1'
#
loop_
_entity.id
_entity.type
_entity.pdbx_description
1 polymer ?
#
loop_
_entity_poly.entity_id
_entity_poly.type
_entity_poly.pdbx_seq_one_letter_code
_entity_poly.pdbx_strand_id
1 'polypeptide(L)'
;MFRCPSVRFVRRLLANYKERAKHEVPIYYITDKIQVLVTAMINSEPLMLQTFPSSEGWPFPAYIGACGRFIVVENCGQSLKNLYNAPIEKRADIAYQVLKIAEILTDNPHGYAIYWTELKANDFVVDKYGQVKFVDLNNVVVVDRESFVNENKNNFMETYEAKFLIYDEVVPPTPYKELCGHARSDWNIYMACRYILSGSAIDPVIPGGLLHDIVSKLDSDTQNEIRIHQLRIKN
;
A
#
# COMPACT_ATOMS: atom_id res chain seq x y z
N MET A 1 2.48 -9.93 -5.35
CA MET A 1 2.00 -9.28 -6.59
C MET A 1 0.95 -10.09 -7.38
N PHE A 2 1.30 -11.21 -8.04
CA PHE A 2 0.41 -11.92 -9.01
C PHE A 2 -0.69 -12.82 -8.42
N ARG A 3 -1.21 -12.51 -7.23
CA ARG A 3 -2.24 -13.36 -6.59
C ARG A 3 -3.62 -13.25 -7.25
N CYS A 4 -3.93 -12.11 -7.85
CA CYS A 4 -5.15 -11.87 -8.62
C CYS A 4 -4.79 -11.53 -10.08
N PRO A 5 -4.33 -12.51 -10.88
CA PRO A 5 -3.82 -12.24 -12.22
C PRO A 5 -4.95 -11.78 -13.15
N SER A 6 -4.66 -10.79 -13.99
CA SER A 6 -5.53 -10.37 -15.09
C SER A 6 -4.72 -10.12 -16.35
N VAL A 7 -5.36 -10.28 -17.51
CA VAL A 7 -4.72 -10.02 -18.81
C VAL A 7 -4.34 -8.54 -18.95
N ARG A 8 -5.17 -7.62 -18.45
CA ARG A 8 -4.89 -6.16 -18.49
C ARG A 8 -3.65 -5.82 -17.66
N PHE A 9 -3.54 -6.39 -16.45
CA PHE A 9 -2.38 -6.21 -15.59
C PHE A 9 -1.10 -6.71 -16.26
N VAL A 10 -1.10 -7.93 -16.80
CA VAL A 10 0.07 -8.49 -17.49
C VAL A 10 0.46 -7.63 -18.70
N ARG A 11 -0.51 -7.18 -19.50
CA ARG A 11 -0.25 -6.28 -20.63
C ARG A 11 0.36 -4.95 -20.18
N ARG A 12 -0.19 -4.34 -19.13
CA ARG A 12 0.33 -3.08 -18.56
C ARG A 12 1.75 -3.25 -18.05
N LEU A 13 2.03 -4.33 -17.34
CA LEU A 13 3.37 -4.64 -16.83
C LEU A 13 4.37 -4.78 -17.96
N LEU A 14 4.04 -5.60 -18.96
CA LEU A 14 4.92 -5.80 -20.12
C LEU A 14 5.16 -4.47 -20.84
N ALA A 15 4.11 -3.69 -21.11
CA ALA A 15 4.19 -2.41 -21.81
C ALA A 15 5.11 -1.39 -21.11
N ASN A 16 5.22 -1.45 -19.78
CA ASN A 16 6.05 -0.55 -18.99
C ASN A 16 7.45 -1.09 -18.67
N TYR A 17 7.79 -2.32 -19.09
CA TYR A 17 9.07 -2.94 -18.78
C TYR A 17 10.22 -2.31 -19.57
N LYS A 18 11.18 -1.71 -18.85
CA LYS A 18 12.27 -0.89 -19.40
C LYS A 18 13.56 -1.68 -19.64
N GLU A 19 13.82 -2.74 -18.87
CA GLU A 19 15.04 -3.55 -19.02
C GLU A 19 14.98 -4.56 -20.17
N ARG A 20 14.02 -4.38 -21.10
CA ARG A 20 13.96 -5.14 -22.35
C ARG A 20 15.18 -4.84 -23.22
N ALA A 21 15.62 -5.83 -23.98
CA ALA A 21 16.65 -5.58 -24.98
C ALA A 21 16.12 -4.60 -26.05
N LYS A 22 16.98 -3.68 -26.49
CA LYS A 22 16.65 -2.72 -27.56
C LYS A 22 16.54 -3.47 -28.87
N HIS A 23 15.32 -3.75 -29.30
CA HIS A 23 15.03 -4.38 -30.59
C HIS A 23 14.31 -3.39 -31.51
N GLU A 24 14.56 -3.51 -32.82
CA GLU A 24 13.96 -2.65 -33.86
C GLU A 24 12.43 -2.81 -33.97
N VAL A 25 11.87 -3.90 -33.40
CA VAL A 25 10.45 -4.24 -33.44
C VAL A 25 9.93 -4.42 -32.01
N PRO A 26 8.72 -3.94 -31.66
CA PRO A 26 8.13 -4.09 -30.33
C PRO A 26 7.58 -5.52 -30.11
N ILE A 27 8.43 -6.53 -30.25
CA ILE A 27 8.10 -7.94 -29.97
C ILE A 27 8.77 -8.32 -28.66
N TYR A 28 8.01 -8.87 -27.70
CA TYR A 28 8.58 -9.48 -26.49
C TYR A 28 9.20 -10.82 -26.86
N TYR A 29 10.52 -10.86 -26.91
CA TYR A 29 11.24 -12.10 -27.15
C TYR A 29 11.13 -13.01 -25.93
N ILE A 30 11.42 -14.29 -26.14
CA ILE A 30 11.42 -15.29 -25.05
C ILE A 30 12.35 -14.87 -23.90
N THR A 31 13.45 -14.20 -24.22
CA THR A 31 14.40 -13.64 -23.28
C THR A 31 13.78 -12.56 -22.38
N ASP A 32 13.06 -11.59 -22.95
CA ASP A 32 12.39 -10.54 -22.17
C ASP A 32 11.33 -11.14 -21.24
N LYS A 33 10.58 -12.15 -21.72
CA LYS A 33 9.58 -12.87 -20.91
C LYS A 33 10.21 -13.64 -19.75
N ILE A 34 11.33 -14.33 -20.01
CA ILE A 34 12.10 -15.02 -18.97
C ILE A 34 12.62 -14.00 -17.96
N GLN A 35 13.16 -12.86 -18.41
CA GLN A 35 13.67 -11.83 -17.53
C GLN A 35 12.57 -11.27 -16.62
N VAL A 36 11.41 -10.91 -17.18
CA VAL A 36 10.24 -10.50 -16.40
C VAL A 36 9.82 -11.56 -15.38
N LEU A 37 9.77 -12.83 -15.78
CA LEU A 37 9.39 -13.94 -14.89
C LEU A 37 10.40 -14.14 -13.75
N VAL A 38 11.70 -14.06 -14.05
CA VAL A 38 12.76 -14.20 -13.06
C VAL A 38 12.76 -13.01 -12.11
N THR A 39 12.62 -11.78 -12.62
CA THR A 39 12.46 -10.58 -11.79
C THR A 39 11.25 -10.72 -10.88
N ALA A 40 10.10 -11.14 -11.42
CA ALA A 40 8.88 -11.39 -10.65
C ALA A 40 9.06 -12.39 -9.48
N MET A 41 9.90 -13.41 -9.66
CA MET A 41 10.16 -14.44 -8.64
C MET A 41 11.18 -13.98 -7.59
N ILE A 42 12.15 -13.15 -7.97
CA ILE A 42 13.26 -12.76 -7.10
C ILE A 42 12.97 -11.43 -6.38
N ASN A 43 12.47 -10.44 -7.11
CA ASN A 43 12.14 -9.12 -6.61
C ASN A 43 11.06 -8.48 -7.50
N SER A 44 9.80 -8.46 -7.04
CA SER A 44 8.70 -7.88 -7.79
C SER A 44 8.64 -6.35 -7.73
N GLU A 45 9.34 -5.70 -6.81
CA GLU A 45 9.34 -4.25 -6.63
C GLU A 45 9.70 -3.45 -7.90
N PRO A 46 10.78 -3.75 -8.65
CA PRO A 46 11.07 -3.04 -9.90
C PRO A 46 9.95 -3.16 -10.94
N LEU A 47 9.26 -4.31 -10.99
CA LEU A 47 8.12 -4.48 -11.90
C LEU A 47 6.94 -3.63 -11.44
N MET A 48 6.68 -3.54 -10.13
CA MET A 48 5.62 -2.69 -9.59
C MET A 48 5.88 -1.21 -9.85
N LEU A 49 7.08 -0.73 -9.54
CA LEU A 49 7.46 0.68 -9.74
C LEU A 49 7.40 1.10 -11.21
N GLN A 50 7.71 0.20 -12.13
CA GLN A 50 7.57 0.44 -13.57
C GLN A 50 6.10 0.38 -14.01
N THR A 51 5.34 -0.58 -13.50
CA THR A 51 3.92 -0.77 -13.86
C THR A 51 3.03 0.35 -13.32
N PHE A 52 3.39 0.93 -12.17
CA PHE A 52 2.64 1.98 -11.49
C PHE A 52 3.58 3.15 -11.18
N PRO A 53 4.01 3.91 -12.21
CA PRO A 53 5.07 4.89 -12.05
C PRO A 53 4.55 6.14 -11.32
N SER A 54 5.43 6.77 -10.55
CA SER A 54 5.11 8.04 -9.87
C SER A 54 4.71 9.17 -10.82
N SER A 55 5.16 9.13 -12.08
CA SER A 55 4.74 10.05 -13.15
C SER A 55 3.26 9.97 -13.50
N GLU A 56 2.57 8.88 -13.15
CA GLU A 56 1.11 8.74 -13.29
C GLU A 56 0.36 9.08 -11.98
N GLY A 57 1.04 9.65 -10.98
CA GLY A 57 0.43 10.06 -9.71
C GLY A 57 0.43 8.97 -8.63
N TRP A 58 1.08 7.83 -8.87
CA TRP A 58 1.23 6.79 -7.84
C TRP A 58 2.18 7.26 -6.72
N PRO A 59 1.87 6.96 -5.45
CA PRO A 59 2.60 7.49 -4.29
C PRO A 59 3.90 6.73 -3.99
N PHE A 60 4.65 6.37 -5.04
CA PHE A 60 5.85 5.55 -4.96
C PHE A 60 7.10 6.35 -5.36
N PRO A 61 8.32 5.87 -5.04
CA PRO A 61 9.55 6.42 -5.58
C PRO A 61 9.58 6.39 -7.11
N ALA A 62 10.20 7.41 -7.72
CA ALA A 62 10.51 7.31 -9.15
C ALA A 62 11.54 6.20 -9.42
N TYR A 63 11.21 5.30 -10.33
CA TYR A 63 12.11 4.24 -10.80
C TYR A 63 13.14 4.78 -11.78
N ILE A 64 14.43 4.54 -11.51
CA ILE A 64 15.55 5.00 -12.35
C ILE A 64 16.08 3.88 -13.23
N GLY A 65 16.26 2.67 -12.66
CA GLY A 65 16.72 1.50 -13.41
C GLY A 65 17.09 0.31 -12.52
N ALA A 66 17.42 -0.82 -13.13
CA ALA A 66 17.87 -2.01 -12.42
C ALA A 66 19.02 -2.72 -13.14
N CYS A 67 19.83 -3.44 -12.37
CA CYS A 67 20.86 -4.34 -12.85
C CYS A 67 20.91 -5.59 -11.96
N GLY A 68 20.53 -6.75 -12.50
CA GLY A 68 20.41 -7.98 -11.74
C GLY A 68 19.38 -7.86 -10.62
N ARG A 69 19.82 -7.95 -9.36
CA ARG A 69 18.97 -7.79 -8.16
C ARG A 69 18.97 -6.37 -7.59
N PHE A 70 19.81 -5.49 -8.11
CA PHE A 70 19.91 -4.11 -7.64
C PHE A 70 18.94 -3.23 -8.42
N ILE A 71 18.23 -2.36 -7.69
CA ILE A 71 17.36 -1.35 -8.26
C ILE A 71 17.85 0.02 -7.79
N VAL A 72 17.67 1.02 -8.63
CA VAL A 72 17.96 2.42 -8.32
C VAL A 72 16.64 3.18 -8.39
N VAL A 73 16.32 3.85 -7.29
CA VAL A 73 15.08 4.60 -7.11
C VAL A 73 15.36 5.97 -6.51
N GLU A 74 14.40 6.88 -6.62
CA GLU A 74 14.42 8.18 -5.99
C GLU A 74 14.65 8.10 -4.47
N ASN A 75 15.54 8.94 -3.95
CA ASN A 75 15.66 9.14 -2.51
C ASN A 75 14.50 9.99 -2.00
N CYS A 76 13.55 9.34 -1.35
CA CYS A 76 12.29 9.94 -0.89
C CYS A 76 12.35 10.43 0.57
N GLY A 77 13.52 10.45 1.22
CA GLY A 77 13.71 11.02 2.55
C GLY A 77 13.80 9.99 3.68
N GLN A 78 13.27 10.33 4.86
CA GLN A 78 13.46 9.56 6.08
C GLN A 78 12.24 8.71 6.44
N SER A 79 12.47 7.50 6.97
CA SER A 79 11.41 6.60 7.42
C SER A 79 10.58 7.16 8.59
N LEU A 80 9.30 6.75 8.68
CA LEU A 80 8.42 7.11 9.80
C LEU A 80 8.96 6.67 11.15
N LYS A 81 9.81 5.63 11.22
CA LYS A 81 10.45 5.24 12.49
C LYS A 81 11.21 6.40 13.14
N ASN A 82 11.82 7.27 12.31
CA ASN A 82 12.60 8.41 12.77
C ASN A 82 11.71 9.60 13.17
N LEU A 83 10.41 9.51 12.92
CA LEU A 83 9.42 10.55 13.16
C LEU A 83 8.42 10.17 14.27
N TYR A 84 8.64 9.05 14.95
CA TYR A 84 7.79 8.57 16.04
C TYR A 84 7.58 9.62 17.14
N ASN A 85 8.64 10.34 17.52
CA ASN A 85 8.58 11.40 18.55
C ASN A 85 8.45 12.82 17.97
N ALA A 86 8.07 12.96 16.69
CA ALA A 86 7.87 14.27 16.09
C ALA A 86 6.68 15.04 16.74
N PRO A 87 6.61 16.37 16.56
CA PRO A 87 5.44 17.15 16.99
C PRO A 87 4.12 16.56 16.49
N ILE A 88 3.04 16.72 17.28
CA ILE A 88 1.76 16.07 16.98
C ILE A 88 1.16 16.54 15.67
N GLU A 89 1.34 17.83 15.33
CA GLU A 89 0.88 18.43 14.08
C GLU A 89 1.52 17.72 12.88
N LYS A 90 2.83 17.45 12.98
CA LYS A 90 3.56 16.73 11.94
C LYS A 90 3.11 15.27 11.85
N ARG A 91 2.89 14.59 12.97
CA ARG A 91 2.41 13.19 12.98
C ARG A 91 0.98 13.06 12.48
N ALA A 92 0.12 14.01 12.81
CA ALA A 92 -1.26 14.08 12.31
C ALA A 92 -1.30 14.33 10.80
N ASP A 93 -0.46 15.24 10.28
CA ASP A 93 -0.33 15.46 8.84
C ASP A 93 0.17 14.20 8.10
N ILE A 94 1.21 13.54 8.62
CA ILE A 94 1.69 12.27 8.07
C ILE A 94 0.58 11.21 8.10
N ALA A 95 -0.15 11.08 9.22
CA ALA A 95 -1.25 10.13 9.35
C ALA A 95 -2.34 10.37 8.30
N TYR A 96 -2.70 11.63 8.07
CA TYR A 96 -3.63 12.02 7.01
C TYR A 96 -3.12 11.61 5.63
N GLN A 97 -1.84 11.86 5.32
CA GLN A 97 -1.24 11.47 4.06
C GLN A 97 -1.18 9.93 3.88
N VAL A 98 -0.89 9.16 4.94
CA VAL A 98 -0.93 7.69 4.90
C VAL A 98 -2.33 7.18 4.55
N LEU A 99 -3.39 7.78 5.12
CA LEU A 99 -4.78 7.45 4.77
C LEU A 99 -5.11 7.84 3.32
N LYS A 100 -4.57 8.96 2.82
CA LYS A 100 -4.71 9.34 1.41
C LYS A 100 -4.00 8.37 0.46
N ILE A 101 -2.84 7.87 0.84
CA ILE A 101 -2.17 6.79 0.10
C ILE A 101 -3.06 5.55 0.09
N ALA A 102 -3.57 5.13 1.25
CA ALA A 102 -4.47 3.97 1.33
C ALA A 102 -5.70 4.13 0.41
N GLU A 103 -6.29 5.32 0.34
CA GLU A 103 -7.39 5.66 -0.57
C GLU A 103 -6.97 5.54 -2.04
N ILE A 104 -5.88 6.18 -2.46
CA ILE A 104 -5.36 6.12 -3.83
C ILE A 104 -5.06 4.68 -4.27
N LEU A 105 -4.46 3.88 -3.38
CA LEU A 105 -4.15 2.49 -3.66
C LEU A 105 -5.40 1.62 -3.79
N THR A 106 -6.50 1.97 -3.12
CA THR A 106 -7.77 1.24 -3.22
C THR A 106 -8.63 1.70 -4.39
N ASP A 107 -8.76 3.01 -4.61
CA ASP A 107 -9.60 3.62 -5.64
C ASP A 107 -8.85 4.72 -6.40
N ASN A 108 -8.67 4.50 -7.70
CA ASN A 108 -7.93 5.40 -8.60
C ASN A 108 -8.49 5.29 -10.02
N PRO A 109 -8.23 6.29 -10.88
CA PRO A 109 -8.72 6.32 -12.25
C PRO A 109 -8.14 5.22 -13.16
N HIS A 110 -7.13 4.46 -12.72
CA HIS A 110 -6.56 3.36 -13.52
C HIS A 110 -7.31 2.04 -13.34
N GLY A 111 -8.28 1.98 -12.42
CA GLY A 111 -9.10 0.80 -12.20
C GLY A 111 -8.33 -0.38 -11.59
N TYR A 112 -7.23 -0.13 -10.89
CA TYR A 112 -6.50 -1.14 -10.13
C TYR A 112 -6.65 -0.88 -8.63
N ALA A 113 -6.72 -1.92 -7.82
CA ALA A 113 -6.48 -1.80 -6.38
C ALA A 113 -5.15 -2.48 -6.04
N ILE A 114 -4.33 -1.84 -5.21
CA ILE A 114 -3.06 -2.35 -4.71
C ILE A 114 -3.21 -2.49 -3.20
N TYR A 115 -3.34 -3.73 -2.72
CA TYR A 115 -3.56 -4.01 -1.30
C TYR A 115 -2.26 -4.40 -0.61
N TRP A 116 -1.97 -3.79 0.53
CA TRP A 116 -0.86 -4.18 1.39
C TRP A 116 -1.09 -5.57 1.98
N THR A 117 -0.08 -6.44 1.97
CA THR A 117 -0.16 -7.75 2.65
C THR A 117 0.60 -7.74 3.96
N GLU A 118 1.63 -6.91 4.06
CA GLU A 118 2.34 -6.56 5.27
C GLU A 118 2.58 -5.05 5.25
N LEU A 119 2.58 -4.41 6.42
CA LEU A 119 2.80 -2.97 6.53
C LEU A 119 3.62 -2.66 7.78
N LYS A 120 4.68 -1.87 7.60
CA LYS A 120 5.63 -1.44 8.64
C LYS A 120 5.89 0.06 8.52
N ALA A 121 6.33 0.69 9.60
CA ALA A 121 6.69 2.10 9.63
C ALA A 121 7.80 2.46 8.64
N ASN A 122 8.69 1.50 8.34
CA ASN A 122 9.78 1.70 7.36
C ASN A 122 9.32 1.69 5.91
N ASP A 123 8.09 1.24 5.65
CA ASP A 123 7.55 1.17 4.29
C ASP A 123 7.04 2.55 3.85
N PHE A 124 7.04 3.53 4.75
CA PHE A 124 6.73 4.92 4.46
C PHE A 124 7.92 5.81 4.78
N VAL A 125 8.13 6.80 3.91
CA VAL A 125 9.17 7.81 4.07
C VAL A 125 8.60 9.19 3.86
N VAL A 126 9.21 10.18 4.50
CA VAL A 126 8.84 11.60 4.42
C VAL A 126 10.01 12.38 3.86
N ASP A 127 9.75 13.12 2.79
CA ASP A 127 10.75 13.97 2.18
C ASP A 127 10.96 15.27 2.97
N LYS A 128 11.87 16.12 2.48
CA LYS A 128 12.18 17.40 3.11
C LYS A 128 11.02 18.42 3.05
N TYR A 129 10.03 18.20 2.20
CA TYR A 129 8.84 19.02 2.04
C TYR A 129 7.65 18.50 2.86
N GLY A 130 7.82 17.38 3.58
CA GLY A 130 6.76 16.76 4.37
C GLY A 130 5.88 15.80 3.58
N GLN A 131 6.20 15.47 2.33
CA GLN A 131 5.40 14.55 1.53
C GLN A 131 5.71 13.10 1.88
N VAL A 132 4.66 12.32 2.13
CA VAL A 132 4.76 10.89 2.42
C VAL A 132 4.72 10.09 1.12
N LYS A 133 5.63 9.11 0.99
CA LYS A 133 5.62 8.10 -0.08
C LYS A 133 5.68 6.71 0.52
N PHE A 134 5.06 5.74 -0.15
CA PHE A 134 5.15 4.32 0.16
C PHE A 134 6.27 3.68 -0.67
N VAL A 135 7.22 3.01 -0.03
CA VAL A 135 8.48 2.57 -0.65
C VAL A 135 8.68 1.06 -0.73
N ASP A 136 7.92 0.24 0.01
CA ASP A 136 8.08 -1.22 -0.03
C ASP A 136 6.96 -1.91 -0.84
N LEU A 137 7.19 -2.14 -2.14
CA LEU A 137 6.22 -2.82 -3.01
C LEU A 137 6.43 -4.34 -3.10
N ASN A 138 7.23 -4.94 -2.20
CA ASN A 138 7.42 -6.39 -2.19
C ASN A 138 6.19 -7.13 -1.65
N ASN A 139 5.49 -6.51 -0.70
CA ASN A 139 4.41 -7.11 0.06
C ASN A 139 3.05 -6.51 -0.31
N VAL A 140 2.69 -6.62 -1.61
CA VAL A 140 1.42 -6.14 -2.15
C VAL A 140 0.74 -7.13 -3.08
N VAL A 141 -0.59 -7.00 -3.17
CA VAL A 141 -1.45 -7.69 -4.14
C VAL A 141 -2.05 -6.67 -5.07
N VAL A 142 -2.02 -6.95 -6.38
CA VAL A 142 -2.69 -6.13 -7.38
C VAL A 142 -3.98 -6.80 -7.79
N VAL A 143 -5.07 -6.06 -7.77
CA VAL A 143 -6.41 -6.46 -8.19
C VAL A 143 -6.84 -5.57 -9.35
N ASP A 144 -7.12 -6.18 -10.49
CA ASP A 144 -7.68 -5.48 -11.64
C ASP A 144 -9.20 -5.36 -11.52
N ARG A 145 -9.71 -4.22 -11.08
CA ARG A 145 -11.14 -4.01 -10.83
C ARG A 145 -11.99 -3.97 -12.10
N GLU A 146 -11.42 -3.56 -13.24
CA GLU A 146 -12.14 -3.53 -14.51
C GLU A 146 -12.31 -4.91 -15.13
N SER A 147 -11.37 -5.84 -14.90
CA SER A 147 -11.52 -7.22 -15.37
C SER A 147 -12.78 -7.90 -14.81
N PHE A 148 -13.19 -7.55 -13.59
CA PHE A 148 -14.41 -8.09 -12.98
C PHE A 148 -15.70 -7.56 -13.59
N VAL A 149 -15.72 -6.30 -14.07
CA VAL A 149 -16.86 -5.72 -14.81
C VAL A 149 -17.13 -6.56 -16.06
N ASN A 150 -16.06 -6.93 -16.77
CA ASN A 150 -16.16 -7.62 -18.06
C ASN A 150 -16.48 -9.12 -17.92
N GLU A 151 -16.18 -9.73 -16.77
CA GLU A 151 -16.38 -11.17 -16.53
C GLU A 151 -17.78 -11.51 -15.95
N ASN A 152 -18.67 -10.53 -15.74
CA ASN A 152 -20.05 -10.74 -15.22
C ASN A 152 -20.12 -11.67 -14.00
N LYS A 153 -19.18 -11.55 -13.05
CA LYS A 153 -19.24 -12.32 -11.80
C LYS A 153 -20.37 -11.76 -10.93
N ASN A 154 -21.38 -12.58 -10.63
CA ASN A 154 -22.63 -12.17 -9.96
C ASN A 154 -22.48 -11.47 -8.59
N ASN A 155 -21.29 -11.52 -7.95
CA ASN A 155 -20.99 -10.83 -6.68
C ASN A 155 -20.21 -9.51 -6.86
N PHE A 156 -20.20 -8.94 -8.07
CA PHE A 156 -19.39 -7.77 -8.44
C PHE A 156 -19.59 -6.51 -7.57
N MET A 157 -20.66 -6.42 -6.77
CA MET A 157 -20.98 -5.20 -6.00
C MET A 157 -20.74 -5.30 -4.49
N GLU A 158 -20.36 -6.46 -3.96
CA GLU A 158 -20.11 -6.57 -2.53
C GLU A 158 -18.77 -5.91 -2.16
N THR A 159 -18.80 -5.03 -1.17
CA THR A 159 -17.59 -4.49 -0.54
C THR A 159 -17.11 -5.51 0.49
N TYR A 160 -15.84 -5.87 0.44
CA TYR A 160 -15.22 -6.65 1.50
C TYR A 160 -14.76 -5.71 2.63
N GLU A 161 -15.42 -5.81 3.77
CA GLU A 161 -15.05 -5.10 4.99
C GLU A 161 -14.10 -5.95 5.85
N ALA A 162 -12.94 -5.39 6.16
CA ALA A 162 -11.96 -5.99 7.02
C ALA A 162 -12.48 -6.08 8.46
N LYS A 163 -12.38 -7.26 9.07
CA LYS A 163 -12.83 -7.46 10.45
C LYS A 163 -11.78 -6.96 11.43
N PHE A 164 -12.13 -5.96 12.22
CA PHE A 164 -11.29 -5.47 13.32
C PHE A 164 -11.65 -6.22 14.61
N LEU A 165 -10.79 -7.15 15.04
CA LEU A 165 -10.90 -7.81 16.33
C LEU A 165 -9.88 -7.20 17.29
N ILE A 166 -10.38 -6.54 18.34
CA ILE A 166 -9.58 -5.82 19.35
C ILE A 166 -8.59 -6.76 20.07
N TYR A 167 -8.95 -8.03 20.19
CA TYR A 167 -8.21 -9.06 20.95
C TYR A 167 -7.24 -9.89 20.09
N ASP A 168 -7.13 -9.58 18.80
CA ASP A 168 -6.17 -10.27 17.95
C ASP A 168 -4.77 -9.70 18.24
N GLU A 169 -4.07 -10.33 19.19
CA GLU A 169 -2.62 -10.25 19.34
C GLU A 169 -1.90 -10.79 18.09
N VAL A 170 -2.64 -11.52 17.24
CA VAL A 170 -2.16 -12.17 16.02
C VAL A 170 -2.65 -11.42 14.79
N VAL A 171 -1.73 -11.12 13.88
CA VAL A 171 -2.02 -10.57 12.56
C VAL A 171 -2.98 -11.50 11.80
N PRO A 172 -4.18 -11.05 11.37
CA PRO A 172 -4.99 -11.85 10.49
C PRO A 172 -4.24 -12.01 9.14
N PRO A 173 -4.20 -13.22 8.58
CA PRO A 173 -3.59 -13.43 7.29
C PRO A 173 -4.30 -12.58 6.23
N THR A 174 -3.56 -12.14 5.21
CA THR A 174 -4.15 -11.41 4.09
C THR A 174 -5.31 -12.23 3.47
N PRO A 175 -6.52 -11.66 3.36
CA PRO A 175 -7.69 -12.36 2.85
C PRO A 175 -7.70 -12.35 1.32
N TYR A 176 -6.75 -13.07 0.71
CA TYR A 176 -6.52 -13.04 -0.74
C TYR A 176 -7.77 -13.36 -1.56
N LYS A 177 -8.58 -14.33 -1.11
CA LYS A 177 -9.79 -14.75 -1.83
C LYS A 177 -10.82 -13.63 -1.86
N GLU A 178 -10.96 -12.92 -0.75
CA GLU A 178 -11.86 -11.80 -0.57
C GLU A 178 -11.36 -10.60 -1.38
N LEU A 179 -10.07 -10.25 -1.27
CA LEU A 179 -9.48 -9.14 -2.05
C LEU A 179 -9.53 -9.38 -3.56
N CYS A 180 -9.27 -10.61 -4.02
CA CYS A 180 -9.42 -10.97 -5.44
C CYS A 180 -10.89 -11.17 -5.86
N GLY A 181 -11.84 -11.24 -4.93
CA GLY A 181 -13.22 -11.61 -5.19
C GLY A 181 -14.21 -10.45 -5.18
N HIS A 182 -13.82 -9.31 -4.62
CA HIS A 182 -14.69 -8.15 -4.39
C HIS A 182 -14.21 -6.94 -5.17
N ALA A 183 -15.15 -6.09 -5.61
CA ALA A 183 -14.81 -4.89 -6.37
C ALA A 183 -14.18 -3.79 -5.52
N ARG A 184 -14.47 -3.78 -4.21
CA ARG A 184 -13.95 -2.80 -3.23
C ARG A 184 -13.63 -3.48 -1.91
N SER A 185 -12.66 -2.92 -1.21
CA SER A 185 -12.35 -3.28 0.17
C SER A 185 -11.73 -2.09 0.92
N ASP A 186 -12.02 -2.01 2.22
CA ASP A 186 -11.38 -1.07 3.15
C ASP A 186 -10.02 -1.58 3.68
N TRP A 187 -9.51 -2.70 3.16
CA TRP A 187 -8.32 -3.39 3.67
C TRP A 187 -7.09 -2.48 3.86
N ASN A 188 -6.81 -1.56 2.93
CA ASN A 188 -5.69 -0.63 3.11
C ASN A 188 -5.91 0.34 4.26
N ILE A 189 -7.13 0.84 4.46
CA ILE A 189 -7.48 1.69 5.61
C ILE A 189 -7.34 0.89 6.89
N TYR A 190 -7.84 -0.34 6.91
CA TYR A 190 -7.66 -1.27 8.02
C TYR A 190 -6.17 -1.48 8.35
N MET A 191 -5.33 -1.76 7.36
CA MET A 191 -3.89 -1.97 7.54
C MET A 191 -3.21 -0.70 8.07
N ALA A 192 -3.48 0.48 7.50
CA ALA A 192 -2.94 1.74 8.00
C ALA A 192 -3.31 1.98 9.47
N CYS A 193 -4.59 1.81 9.82
CA CYS A 193 -5.07 1.97 11.18
C CYS A 193 -4.45 0.94 12.14
N ARG A 194 -4.47 -0.34 11.79
CA ARG A 194 -4.03 -1.46 12.65
C ARG A 194 -2.52 -1.50 12.85
N TYR A 195 -1.71 -1.03 11.88
CA TYR A 195 -0.24 -1.18 11.93
C TYR A 195 0.53 0.11 12.13
N ILE A 196 0.00 1.24 11.64
CA ILE A 196 0.75 2.50 11.61
C ILE A 196 0.16 3.53 12.55
N LEU A 197 -1.18 3.66 12.60
CA LEU A 197 -1.81 4.85 13.19
C LEU A 197 -2.39 4.63 14.60
N SER A 198 -3.03 3.49 14.86
CA SER A 198 -3.78 3.30 16.10
C SER A 198 -2.90 3.06 17.33
N GLY A 199 -3.44 3.38 18.51
CA GLY A 199 -2.85 3.03 19.81
C GLY A 199 -2.65 1.53 20.03
N SER A 200 -3.29 0.69 19.21
CA SER A 200 -3.11 -0.77 19.22
C SER A 200 -2.09 -1.24 18.19
N ALA A 201 -1.40 -0.34 17.48
CA ALA A 201 -0.44 -0.71 16.44
C ALA A 201 0.58 -1.74 16.91
N ILE A 202 0.75 -2.77 16.08
CA ILE A 202 1.58 -3.96 16.36
C ILE A 202 2.99 -3.88 15.80
N ASP A 203 3.33 -2.80 15.08
CA ASP A 203 4.72 -2.60 14.66
C ASP A 203 5.59 -2.29 15.88
N PRO A 204 6.58 -3.16 16.22
CA PRO A 204 7.41 -2.97 17.40
C PRO A 204 8.33 -1.74 17.31
N VAL A 205 8.54 -1.20 16.11
CA VAL A 205 9.38 -0.01 15.89
C VAL A 205 8.66 1.28 16.31
N ILE A 206 7.32 1.30 16.24
CA ILE A 206 6.47 2.43 16.61
C ILE A 206 5.36 1.96 17.55
N PRO A 207 5.69 1.60 18.82
CA PRO A 207 4.71 1.02 19.74
C PRO A 207 3.52 1.96 19.96
N GLY A 208 2.29 1.47 19.81
CA GLY A 208 1.09 2.31 19.89
C GLY A 208 0.90 3.26 18.70
N GLY A 209 1.70 3.12 17.65
CA GLY A 209 1.53 3.78 16.38
C GLY A 209 1.99 5.24 16.38
N LEU A 210 1.85 5.87 15.21
CA LEU A 210 2.24 7.25 15.00
C LEU A 210 1.38 8.23 15.82
N LEU A 211 0.18 7.83 16.26
CA LEU A 211 -0.73 8.67 17.04
C LEU A 211 -0.85 8.23 18.52
N HIS A 212 0.15 7.50 19.04
CA HIS A 212 0.14 6.88 20.39
C HIS A 212 -0.23 7.80 21.56
N ASP A 213 0.06 9.09 21.48
CA ASP A 213 -0.16 10.09 22.53
C ASP A 213 -1.10 11.23 22.10
N ILE A 214 -1.90 11.02 21.03
CA ILE A 214 -2.78 12.09 20.52
C ILE A 214 -3.79 12.53 21.58
N VAL A 215 -4.39 11.58 22.30
CA VAL A 215 -5.44 11.87 23.28
C VAL A 215 -4.92 12.73 24.41
N SER A 216 -3.70 12.49 24.92
CA SER A 216 -3.13 13.31 25.99
C SER A 216 -2.76 14.73 25.56
N LYS A 217 -2.73 15.00 24.26
CA LYS A 217 -2.37 16.30 23.66
C LYS A 217 -3.56 17.10 23.14
N LEU A 218 -4.76 16.53 23.14
CA LEU A 218 -6.00 17.25 22.80
C LEU A 218 -6.47 18.11 23.98
N ASP A 219 -7.37 19.06 23.73
CA ASP A 219 -8.00 19.84 24.80
C ASP A 219 -8.91 18.96 25.69
N SER A 220 -9.25 19.47 26.87
CA SER A 220 -10.01 18.69 27.87
C SER A 220 -11.39 18.26 27.38
N ASP A 221 -12.01 19.06 26.53
CA ASP A 221 -13.36 18.81 26.02
C ASP A 221 -13.34 17.68 24.98
N THR A 222 -12.40 17.72 24.03
CA THR A 222 -12.22 16.64 23.05
C THR A 222 -11.76 15.35 23.72
N GLN A 223 -10.91 15.44 24.75
CA GLN A 223 -10.52 14.28 25.55
C GLN A 223 -11.71 13.57 26.19
N ASN A 224 -12.67 14.35 26.73
CA ASN A 224 -13.87 13.81 27.36
C ASN A 224 -14.81 13.17 26.34
N GLU A 225 -15.00 13.78 25.16
CA GLU A 225 -15.81 13.20 24.08
C GLU A 225 -15.24 11.87 23.58
N ILE A 226 -13.92 11.80 23.36
CA ILE A 226 -13.25 10.55 22.93
C ILE A 226 -13.41 9.47 24.01
N ARG A 227 -13.26 9.81 25.28
CA ARG A 227 -13.49 8.87 26.39
C ARG A 227 -14.91 8.32 26.42
N ILE A 228 -15.91 9.19 26.24
CA ILE A 228 -17.32 8.78 26.17
C ILE A 228 -17.55 7.84 24.99
N HIS A 229 -16.95 8.13 23.83
CA HIS A 229 -17.08 7.28 22.64
C HIS A 229 -16.41 5.91 22.84
N GLN A 230 -15.20 5.86 23.42
CA GLN A 230 -14.51 4.62 23.76
C GLN A 230 -15.29 3.76 24.76
N LEU A 231 -15.98 4.37 25.72
CA LEU A 231 -16.86 3.66 26.66
C LEU A 231 -18.10 3.08 25.96
N ARG A 232 -18.63 3.74 24.93
CA ARG A 232 -19.74 3.23 24.11
C ARG A 232 -19.35 2.07 23.20
N ILE A 233 -18.10 1.99 22.77
CA ILE A 233 -17.59 0.90 21.91
C ILE A 233 -17.30 -0.37 22.74
N LYS A 234 -17.12 -0.25 24.06
CA LYS A 234 -16.84 -1.37 24.98
C LYS A 234 -18.10 -2.05 25.55
N ASN A 235 -19.29 -1.51 25.32
CA ASN A 235 -20.59 -2.08 25.70
C ASN A 235 -21.35 -2.58 24.48
#